data_AF-K1U739-F1
#
_entry.id   AF-K1U739-F1
#
_cell.length_a   1.000
_cell.length_b   1.000
_cell.length_c   1.000
_cell.angle_alpha   90.00
_cell.angle_beta   90.00
_cell.angle_gamma   90.00
#
_symmetry.space_group_name_H-M   'P 1'
#
loop_
_entity.id
_entity.type
_entity.pdbx_description
1 polymer ?
#
loop_
_entity_poly.entity_id
_entity_poly.type
_entity_poly.pdbx_seq_one_letter_code
_entity_poly.pdbx_strand_id
1 'polypeptide(L)'
;MHKSMVPPTVSGTVIKTAPDGEYTINDTIVTIKKDDGSTMNLSLTQKWPIRQPRPITKRFGATQPLVTGQRIMDTLFPLAKGGT
;
A
#
# COMPACT_ATOMS: atom_id res chain seq x y z
N MET A 1 4.83 -4.64 -11.67
CA MET A 1 4.14 -3.33 -11.64
C MET A 1 4.03 -2.87 -10.19
N HIS A 2 4.54 -1.68 -9.86
CA HIS A 2 4.43 -1.10 -8.52
C HIS A 2 3.22 -0.16 -8.45
N LYS A 3 2.44 -0.23 -7.36
CA LYS A 3 1.28 0.66 -7.15
C LYS A 3 1.68 1.78 -6.19
N SER A 4 1.76 3.00 -6.69
CA SER A 4 1.96 4.18 -5.85
C SER A 4 0.63 4.55 -5.19
N MET A 5 0.59 4.54 -3.85
CA MET A 5 -0.65 4.72 -3.08
C MET A 5 -0.54 5.96 -2.20
N VAL A 6 -1.68 6.62 -1.97
CA VAL A 6 -1.79 7.73 -1.02
C VAL A 6 -1.55 7.22 0.40
N PRO A 7 -0.76 7.93 1.23
CA PRO A 7 -0.59 7.57 2.64
C PRO A 7 -1.93 7.52 3.38
N PRO A 8 -2.12 6.59 4.32
CA PRO A 8 -3.43 6.36 4.95
C PRO A 8 -3.91 7.50 5.85
N THR A 9 -3.04 8.44 6.21
CA THR A 9 -3.35 9.63 7.01
C THR A 9 -3.81 10.83 6.18
N VAL A 10 -3.84 10.70 4.85
CA VAL A 10 -4.14 11.80 3.93
C VAL A 10 -5.41 11.49 3.16
N SER A 11 -6.41 12.35 3.31
CA SER A 11 -7.61 12.43 2.49
C SER A 11 -7.69 13.81 1.84
N GLY A 12 -8.33 13.89 0.68
CA GLY A 12 -8.51 15.15 -0.01
C GLY A 12 -8.76 15.00 -1.50
N THR A 13 -8.74 16.14 -2.20
CA THR A 13 -8.97 16.22 -3.65
C THR A 13 -7.64 16.36 -4.39
N VAL A 14 -7.44 15.59 -5.46
CA VAL A 14 -6.26 15.71 -6.32
C VAL A 14 -6.35 17.00 -7.14
N ILE A 15 -5.35 17.89 -6.99
CA ILE A 15 -5.28 19.15 -7.74
C ILE A 15 -4.40 18.99 -8.97
N LYS A 16 -3.29 18.26 -8.84
CA LYS A 16 -2.28 18.13 -9.88
C LYS A 16 -1.68 16.73 -9.88
N THR A 17 -1.45 16.21 -11.08
CA THR A 17 -0.73 14.97 -11.33
C THR A 17 0.40 15.24 -12.32
N ALA A 18 1.55 14.61 -12.11
CA ALA A 18 2.62 14.58 -13.08
C ALA A 18 2.16 13.75 -14.31
N PRO A 19 2.55 14.16 -15.53
CA PRO A 19 2.31 13.36 -16.73
C PRO A 19 3.10 12.04 -16.67
N ASP A 20 2.85 11.16 -17.63
CA ASP A 20 3.64 9.95 -17.78
C ASP A 20 5.09 10.30 -18.16
N GLY A 21 6.05 9.60 -17.55
CA GLY A 21 7.46 9.91 -17.71
C GLY A 21 8.37 9.29 -16.64
N GLU A 22 9.64 9.67 -16.69
CA GLU A 22 10.66 9.22 -15.76
C GLU A 22 10.84 10.24 -14.62
N TYR A 23 10.79 9.74 -13.38
CA TYR A 23 10.90 10.54 -12.17
C TYR A 23 11.75 9.82 -11.13
N THR A 24 12.44 10.60 -10.29
CA THR A 24 13.13 10.06 -9.11
C THR A 24 12.12 9.82 -7.98
N ILE A 25 12.50 8.97 -7.02
CA ILE A 25 11.64 8.60 -5.88
C ILE A 25 11.22 9.77 -4.98
N ASN A 26 11.93 10.90 -5.06
CA ASN A 26 11.70 12.09 -4.25
C ASN A 26 10.95 13.18 -5.03
N ASP A 27 10.74 13.01 -6.33
CA ASP A 27 10.01 13.98 -7.12
C ASP A 27 8.52 13.97 -6.77
N THR A 28 7.91 15.14 -6.83
CA THR A 28 6.49 15.31 -6.54
C THR A 28 5.66 14.86 -7.74
N ILE A 29 4.87 13.81 -7.55
CA ILE A 29 4.02 13.24 -8.60
C ILE A 29 2.57 13.72 -8.45
N VAL A 30 2.08 13.89 -7.23
CA VAL A 30 0.69 14.27 -6.97
C VAL A 30 0.63 15.36 -5.91
N THR A 31 -0.20 16.38 -6.15
CA THR A 31 -0.54 17.38 -5.14
C THR A 31 -2.00 17.23 -4.74
N ILE A 32 -2.25 17.05 -3.45
CA ILE A 32 -3.59 16.88 -2.86
C ILE A 32 -3.95 18.13 -2.06
N LYS A 33 -5.19 18.62 -2.21
CA LYS A 33 -5.81 19.60 -1.31
C LYS A 33 -6.52 18.86 -0.19
N LYS A 34 -6.12 19.12 1.06
CA LYS A 34 -6.87 18.65 2.23
C LYS A 34 -8.10 19.52 2.47
N ASP A 35 -9.02 19.00 3.26
CA ASP A 35 -10.26 19.69 3.62
C ASP A 35 -9.99 20.98 4.41
N ASP A 36 -8.88 21.02 5.18
CA ASP A 36 -8.40 22.21 5.90
C ASP A 36 -7.83 23.32 4.98
N GLY A 37 -7.89 23.14 3.66
CA GLY A 37 -7.36 24.08 2.67
C GLY A 37 -5.86 24.01 2.42
N SER A 38 -5.11 23.24 3.23
CA SER A 38 -3.68 23.00 3.02
C SER A 38 -3.41 22.08 1.82
N THR A 39 -2.29 22.33 1.12
CA THR A 39 -1.83 21.50 0.00
C THR A 39 -0.69 20.60 0.45
N MET A 40 -0.74 19.31 0.06
CA MET A 40 0.29 18.33 0.36
C MET A 40 0.83 17.70 -0.92
N ASN A 41 2.15 17.73 -1.05
CA ASN A 41 2.87 17.09 -2.15
C ASN A 41 3.21 15.65 -1.79
N LEU A 42 2.94 14.74 -2.71
CA LEU A 42 3.24 13.32 -2.59
C LEU A 42 4.29 12.91 -3.63
N SER A 43 5.27 12.15 -3.17
CA SER A 43 6.26 11.48 -4.01
C SER A 43 5.91 10.00 -4.20
N LEU A 44 6.75 9.26 -4.92
CA LEU A 44 6.59 7.81 -5.13
C LEU A 44 6.87 6.97 -3.86
N THR A 45 7.43 7.59 -2.82
CA THR A 45 7.84 6.90 -1.60
C THR A 45 7.17 7.48 -0.36
N GLN A 46 6.97 6.64 0.65
CA GLN A 46 6.38 7.02 1.92
C GLN A 46 7.18 6.41 3.07
N LYS A 47 7.35 7.18 4.14
CA LYS A 47 7.96 6.71 5.38
C LYS A 47 6.87 6.17 6.29
N TRP A 48 7.15 5.05 6.96
CA TRP A 48 6.23 4.47 7.93
C TRP A 48 7.01 4.00 9.17
N PRO A 49 6.55 4.32 10.39
CA PRO A 49 7.19 3.87 11.62
C PRO A 49 7.16 2.34 11.75
N ILE A 50 8.32 1.73 11.96
CA ILE A 50 8.51 0.26 11.94
C ILE A 50 7.67 -0.44 13.02
N ARG A 51 7.48 0.21 14.18
CA ARG A 51 6.76 -0.36 15.33
C ARG A 51 5.24 -0.15 15.28
N GLN A 52 4.71 0.50 14.24
CA GLN A 52 3.27 0.66 14.08
C GLN A 52 2.79 -0.16 12.87
N PRO A 53 1.83 -1.08 13.06
CA PRO A 53 1.25 -1.81 11.93
C PRO A 53 0.56 -0.83 10.98
N ARG A 54 0.62 -1.11 9.67
CA ARG A 54 -0.11 -0.32 8.69
C ARG A 54 -1.62 -0.53 8.87
N PRO A 55 -2.45 0.52 8.80
CA PRO A 55 -3.88 0.40 8.96
C PRO A 55 -4.47 -0.44 7.83
N ILE A 56 -5.46 -1.27 8.17
CA ILE A 56 -6.21 -2.12 7.25
C ILE A 56 -7.71 -1.90 7.48
N THR A 57 -8.52 -2.03 6.43
CA THR A 57 -9.98 -1.87 6.54
C THR A 57 -10.63 -3.05 7.28
N LYS A 58 -10.20 -4.29 6.99
CA LYS A 58 -10.75 -5.50 7.60
C LYS A 58 -9.73 -6.63 7.60
N ARG A 59 -9.69 -7.41 8.68
CA ARG A 59 -8.98 -8.69 8.73
C ARG A 59 -9.96 -9.81 8.38
N PHE A 60 -9.65 -10.57 7.34
CA PHE A 60 -10.43 -11.73 6.93
C PHE A 60 -9.94 -12.99 7.64
N GLY A 61 -10.84 -13.98 7.79
CA GLY A 61 -10.46 -15.31 8.25
C GLY A 61 -9.54 -16.02 7.25
N ALA A 62 -8.77 -16.98 7.74
CA ALA A 62 -7.84 -17.79 6.96
C ALA A 62 -8.60 -18.81 6.09
N THR A 63 -9.17 -18.37 4.96
CA THR A 63 -9.99 -19.20 4.06
C THR A 63 -9.27 -19.66 2.80
N GLN A 64 -8.17 -19.00 2.42
CA GLN A 64 -7.41 -19.35 1.22
C GLN A 64 -6.05 -19.99 1.58
N PRO A 65 -5.67 -21.13 0.97
CA PRO A 65 -4.36 -21.69 1.15
C PRO A 65 -3.29 -20.85 0.43
N LEU A 66 -2.11 -20.75 1.05
CA LEU A 66 -0.88 -20.29 0.43
C LEU A 66 -0.28 -21.50 -0.31
N VAL A 67 -0.55 -21.58 -1.62
CA VAL A 67 -0.02 -22.67 -2.46
C VAL A 67 1.50 -22.51 -2.58
N THR A 68 2.23 -23.50 -2.08
CA THR A 68 3.70 -23.51 -2.10
C THR A 68 4.27 -24.29 -3.28
N GLY A 69 3.47 -25.19 -3.88
CA GLY A 69 3.92 -26.13 -4.89
C GLY A 69 4.61 -27.38 -4.31
N GLN A 70 4.74 -27.46 -2.98
CA GLN A 70 5.35 -28.60 -2.30
C GLN A 70 4.26 -29.53 -1.77
N ARG A 71 4.24 -30.78 -2.26
CA ARG A 71 3.19 -31.76 -1.93
C ARG A 71 2.94 -31.90 -0.42
N ILE A 72 3.99 -32.09 0.38
CA ILE A 72 3.87 -32.28 1.83
C ILE A 72 3.20 -31.07 2.49
N MET A 73 3.61 -29.84 2.12
CA MET A 73 3.03 -28.62 2.68
C MET A 73 1.60 -28.40 2.17
N ASP A 74 1.35 -28.60 0.88
CA ASP A 74 0.04 -28.29 0.31
C ASP A 74 -1.03 -29.35 0.66
N THR A 75 -0.65 -30.60 1.00
CA THR A 75 -1.61 -31.68 1.33
C THR A 75 -1.69 -32.03 2.81
N LEU A 76 -0.55 -32.12 3.52
CA LEU A 76 -0.53 -32.58 4.91
C LEU A 76 -0.46 -31.42 5.91
N PHE A 77 0.19 -30.32 5.53
CA PHE A 77 0.42 -29.17 6.41
C PHE A 77 0.10 -27.83 5.73
N PRO A 78 -1.16 -27.62 5.27
CA PRO A 78 -1.50 -26.47 4.45
C PRO A 78 -1.34 -25.17 5.24
N LEU A 79 -0.63 -24.22 4.63
CA LEU A 79 -0.50 -22.86 5.15
C LEU A 79 -1.64 -21.99 4.60
N ALA A 80 -2.20 -21.10 5.42
CA ALA A 80 -3.17 -20.12 4.95
C ALA A 80 -2.50 -18.80 4.53
N LYS A 81 -3.03 -18.13 3.51
CA LYS A 81 -2.59 -16.77 3.14
C LYS A 81 -2.88 -15.80 4.28
N GLY A 82 -1.83 -15.13 4.79
CA GLY A 82 -1.95 -14.27 5.96
C GLY A 82 -2.06 -15.03 7.29
N GLY A 83 -1.73 -16.33 7.29
CA GLY A 83 -1.50 -17.14 8.48
C GLY A 83 -0.21 -16.77 9.21
N THR A 84 0.13 -17.55 10.22
CA THR A 84 1.35 -17.43 11.04
C THR A 84 2.48 -18.29 10.50
#